data_AF-A0AAP3BDE5-F1
#
_entry.id   AF-A0AAP3BDE5-F1
#
_cell.length_a   1.000
_cell.length_b   1.000
_cell.length_c   1.000
_cell.angle_alpha   90.00
_cell.angle_beta   90.00
_cell.angle_gamma   90.00
#
_symmetry.space_group_name_H-M   'P 1'
#
loop_
_entity.id
_entity.type
_entity.pdbx_description
1 polymer ?
#
loop_
_entity_poly.entity_id
_entity_poly.type
_entity_poly.pdbx_seq_one_letter_code
_entity_poly.pdbx_strand_id
1 'polypeptide(L)'
;MKRRIYVMLAALSGMACMPEAGAQESGNIIPGVSVGRFTMDREGKFLNVAMDMDLKDLDVSSNRAVLLTPRLVNGADSLDLPSVGIYGRRRYYYYVRNGMGNISGDDEKVYRASEKPGSVAYSNLTEYSDWMDGATLKFHRSDWGCCHDILAEYDGILGSHHEAFFPTLLFVQPKAEIEKTRSLSGSAYIDFPVGQTVIYPDYHRNTAELGKIDGTIDSVRNDKDITITSVWLKGYASPESPYRHNKELAVGRTAALKEHIGQLFHFADGIIDTDYEPENWDGLRKYVEKSNIDHRDEILAMIDSDMEPDAKEAKIKRTYPKEYRFLLQNCYPYLRRTDYRIEYRIRIFYDVEEIRRVMAEQPQKLSQNEFYLVSQEYEPGTQEFTDVFETAVRMFPNDSIANLNAANAAIRRDDFTRAERYLEKAGTTPEAVYARAALAIRKKDYETARRYLETAKDMGLGQAVATLNELSERGKK
;
A
#
# COMPACT_ATOMS: atom_id res chain seq x y z
N MET A 1 -16.66 -47.82 0.18
CA MET A 1 -16.30 -46.53 0.82
C MET A 1 -16.79 -45.40 -0.06
N LYS A 2 -17.53 -44.46 0.52
CA LYS A 2 -18.29 -43.41 -0.18
C LYS A 2 -17.35 -42.37 -0.82
N ARG A 3 -17.45 -42.15 -2.14
CA ARG A 3 -16.87 -40.97 -2.81
C ARG A 3 -17.75 -39.76 -2.49
N ARG A 4 -17.18 -38.77 -1.80
CA ARG A 4 -17.83 -37.48 -1.52
C ARG A 4 -17.74 -36.62 -2.79
N ILE A 5 -18.90 -36.26 -3.33
CA ILE A 5 -19.05 -35.26 -4.39
C ILE A 5 -19.13 -33.91 -3.69
N TYR A 6 -18.17 -33.02 -3.95
CA TYR A 6 -18.27 -31.62 -3.55
C TYR A 6 -19.00 -30.86 -4.67
N VAL A 7 -20.24 -30.48 -4.40
CA VAL A 7 -20.99 -29.53 -5.23
C VAL A 7 -20.65 -28.14 -4.71
N MET A 8 -19.78 -27.41 -5.42
CA MET A 8 -19.57 -25.98 -5.22
C MET A 8 -20.66 -25.23 -6.00
N LEU A 9 -21.66 -24.73 -5.28
CA LEU A 9 -22.62 -23.74 -5.79
C LEU A 9 -21.93 -22.37 -5.74
N ALA A 10 -21.51 -21.82 -6.89
CA ALA A 10 -21.06 -20.45 -6.98
C ALA A 10 -22.25 -19.56 -7.35
N ALA A 11 -22.78 -18.83 -6.35
CA ALA A 11 -23.71 -17.73 -6.55
C ALA A 11 -22.88 -16.47 -6.89
N LEU A 12 -22.84 -16.10 -8.16
CA LEU A 12 -22.25 -14.84 -8.63
C LEU A 12 -23.33 -13.74 -8.60
N SER A 13 -23.39 -13.03 -7.49
CA SER A 13 -23.99 -11.69 -7.41
C SER A 13 -22.85 -10.70 -7.20
N GLY A 14 -22.25 -10.25 -8.29
CA GLY A 14 -21.26 -9.18 -8.30
C GLY A 14 -21.59 -8.23 -9.45
N MET A 15 -22.00 -7.00 -9.12
CA MET A 15 -22.05 -5.89 -10.07
C MET A 15 -20.63 -5.64 -10.58
N ALA A 16 -20.31 -6.20 -11.75
CA ALA A 16 -19.15 -5.79 -12.51
C ALA A 16 -19.50 -4.48 -13.22
N CYS A 17 -18.74 -3.44 -12.90
CA CYS A 17 -18.70 -2.20 -13.66
C CYS A 17 -18.21 -2.57 -15.06
N MET A 18 -19.11 -2.53 -16.05
CA MET A 18 -18.77 -2.86 -17.44
C MET A 18 -17.79 -1.83 -17.98
N PRO A 19 -16.61 -2.23 -18.48
CA PRO A 19 -15.90 -1.41 -19.45
C PRO A 19 -16.79 -1.39 -20.71
N GLU A 20 -17.08 -0.21 -21.25
CA GLU A 20 -17.66 -0.06 -22.57
C GLU A 20 -16.67 -0.62 -23.61
N ALA A 21 -16.74 -1.93 -23.84
CA ALA A 21 -16.21 -2.55 -25.05
C ALA A 21 -17.26 -2.27 -26.13
N GLY A 22 -16.86 -1.55 -27.19
CA GLY A 22 -17.74 -1.18 -28.29
C GLY A 22 -18.47 -2.41 -28.82
N ALA A 23 -19.80 -2.39 -28.77
CA ALA A 23 -20.64 -3.36 -29.42
C ALA A 23 -20.47 -3.20 -30.94
N GLN A 24 -19.57 -3.97 -31.52
CA GLN A 24 -19.38 -4.02 -32.96
C GLN A 24 -20.34 -5.07 -33.53
N GLU A 25 -21.46 -4.62 -34.11
CA GLU A 25 -22.35 -5.49 -34.89
C GLU A 25 -21.61 -5.92 -36.18
N SER A 26 -21.03 -7.11 -36.16
CA SER A 26 -20.45 -7.73 -37.36
C SER A 26 -21.53 -8.53 -38.08
N GLY A 27 -22.07 -7.96 -39.18
CA GLY A 27 -22.94 -8.65 -40.12
C GLY A 27 -22.27 -9.89 -40.78
N ASN A 28 -23.05 -10.74 -41.45
CA ASN A 28 -22.66 -12.04 -42.04
C ASN A 28 -21.17 -12.15 -42.43
N ILE A 29 -20.36 -12.65 -41.49
CA ILE A 29 -18.90 -12.72 -41.59
C ILE A 29 -18.48 -13.93 -42.42
N ILE A 30 -19.31 -14.99 -42.34
CA ILE A 30 -19.23 -16.19 -43.16
C ILE A 30 -20.65 -16.55 -43.65
N PRO A 31 -20.81 -17.30 -44.75
CA PRO A 31 -22.13 -17.60 -45.30
C PRO A 31 -23.05 -18.29 -44.27
N GLY A 32 -24.29 -17.82 -44.12
CA GLY A 32 -25.33 -18.45 -43.30
C GLY A 32 -25.10 -18.43 -41.79
N VAL A 33 -24.02 -17.82 -41.28
CA VAL A 33 -23.76 -17.67 -39.85
C VAL A 33 -23.28 -16.25 -39.56
N SER A 34 -23.93 -15.59 -38.60
CA SER A 34 -23.44 -14.31 -38.06
C SER A 34 -23.00 -14.51 -36.60
N VAL A 35 -22.05 -13.69 -36.17
CA VAL A 35 -21.53 -13.70 -34.80
C VAL A 35 -21.79 -12.34 -34.18
N GLY A 36 -22.37 -12.34 -32.99
CA GLY A 36 -22.62 -11.14 -32.19
C GLY A 36 -22.04 -11.28 -30.78
N ARG A 37 -21.91 -10.15 -30.08
CA ARG A 37 -21.50 -10.07 -28.66
C ARG A 37 -20.30 -10.95 -28.32
N PHE A 38 -19.21 -10.83 -29.07
CA PHE A 38 -17.99 -11.57 -28.77
C PHE A 38 -17.09 -10.82 -27.78
N THR A 39 -16.39 -11.54 -26.92
CA THR A 39 -15.36 -11.01 -26.02
C THR A 39 -14.16 -11.97 -25.93
N MET A 40 -12.99 -11.40 -25.62
CA MET A 40 -11.75 -12.12 -25.34
C MET A 40 -11.11 -11.52 -24.11
N ASP A 41 -11.37 -12.14 -22.95
CA ASP A 41 -11.02 -11.59 -21.64
C ASP A 41 -10.04 -12.53 -20.94
N ARG A 42 -8.90 -11.96 -20.50
CA ARG A 42 -7.90 -12.72 -19.74
C ARG A 42 -8.25 -12.69 -18.25
N GLU A 43 -8.34 -13.87 -17.65
CA GLU A 43 -8.48 -14.07 -16.21
C GLU A 43 -7.32 -14.94 -15.71
N GLY A 44 -6.30 -14.30 -15.15
CA GLY A 44 -5.11 -14.98 -14.63
C GLY A 44 -4.34 -15.72 -15.73
N LYS A 45 -4.31 -17.06 -15.65
CA LYS A 45 -3.63 -17.94 -16.60
C LYS A 45 -4.50 -18.36 -17.78
N PHE A 46 -5.74 -17.92 -17.85
CA PHE A 46 -6.67 -18.35 -18.88
C PHE A 46 -7.20 -17.17 -19.70
N LEU A 47 -7.47 -17.43 -20.98
CA LEU A 47 -8.21 -16.56 -21.88
C LEU A 47 -9.61 -17.15 -22.06
N ASN A 48 -10.65 -16.38 -21.74
CA ASN A 48 -12.03 -16.71 -22.05
C ASN A 48 -12.41 -16.10 -23.40
N VAL A 49 -12.83 -16.93 -24.34
CA VAL A 49 -13.40 -16.51 -25.62
C VAL A 49 -14.89 -16.81 -25.60
N ALA A 50 -15.71 -15.77 -25.59
CA ALA A 50 -17.16 -15.87 -25.59
C ALA A 50 -17.74 -15.21 -26.85
N MET A 51 -18.84 -15.76 -27.38
CA MET A 51 -19.57 -15.19 -28.52
C MET A 51 -20.97 -15.79 -28.66
N ASP A 52 -21.86 -15.09 -29.35
CA ASP A 52 -23.15 -15.64 -29.79
C ASP A 52 -23.12 -15.95 -31.28
N MET A 53 -23.36 -17.21 -31.63
CA MET A 53 -23.45 -17.66 -33.01
C MET A 53 -24.92 -17.68 -33.44
N ASP A 54 -25.35 -16.82 -34.36
CA ASP A 54 -26.68 -16.91 -34.98
C ASP A 54 -26.63 -17.90 -36.15
N LEU A 55 -27.43 -18.96 -36.03
CA LEU A 55 -27.48 -20.08 -36.96
C LEU A 55 -28.78 -20.11 -37.77
N LYS A 56 -29.66 -19.10 -37.68
CA LYS A 56 -31.00 -19.14 -38.31
C LYS A 56 -30.93 -19.42 -39.81
N ASP A 57 -30.00 -18.77 -40.50
CA ASP A 57 -29.82 -18.85 -41.95
C ASP A 57 -28.91 -20.01 -42.38
N LEU A 58 -28.41 -20.81 -41.44
CA LEU A 58 -27.55 -21.96 -41.73
C LEU A 58 -28.41 -23.15 -42.17
N ASP A 59 -28.34 -23.50 -43.45
CA ASP A 59 -28.90 -24.75 -44.00
C ASP A 59 -27.83 -25.85 -44.09
N VAL A 60 -28.19 -27.05 -43.65
CA VAL A 60 -27.30 -28.23 -43.68
C VAL A 60 -28.05 -29.42 -44.27
N SER A 61 -27.66 -29.81 -45.48
CA SER A 61 -28.27 -30.94 -46.19
C SER A 61 -28.11 -32.26 -45.42
N SER A 62 -29.04 -33.20 -45.62
CA SER A 62 -29.13 -34.44 -44.84
C SER A 62 -27.85 -35.30 -44.76
N ASN A 63 -27.00 -35.26 -45.80
CA ASN A 63 -25.76 -36.02 -45.93
C ASN A 63 -24.48 -35.23 -45.59
N ARG A 64 -24.60 -33.99 -45.09
CA ARG A 64 -23.48 -33.10 -44.80
C ARG A 64 -23.32 -32.83 -43.31
N ALA A 65 -22.17 -32.32 -42.92
CA ALA A 65 -21.96 -31.66 -41.62
C ALA A 65 -21.27 -30.32 -41.85
N VAL A 66 -21.48 -29.37 -40.94
CA VAL A 66 -20.80 -28.08 -40.92
C VAL A 66 -20.12 -27.94 -39.57
N LEU A 67 -18.81 -27.67 -39.56
CA LEU A 67 -18.08 -27.32 -38.35
C LEU A 67 -17.85 -25.81 -38.31
N LEU A 68 -18.09 -25.23 -37.14
CA LEU A 68 -17.84 -23.83 -36.83
C LEU A 68 -16.76 -23.77 -35.75
N THR A 69 -15.57 -23.29 -36.10
CA THR A 69 -14.35 -23.37 -35.29
C THR A 69 -13.80 -21.97 -35.05
N PRO A 70 -13.92 -21.44 -33.82
CA PRO A 70 -13.18 -20.25 -33.43
C PRO A 70 -11.67 -20.54 -33.40
N ARG A 71 -10.86 -19.66 -33.99
CA ARG A 71 -9.41 -19.82 -34.12
C ARG A 71 -8.69 -18.55 -33.70
N LEU A 72 -7.79 -18.65 -32.74
CA LEU A 72 -6.86 -17.56 -32.41
C LEU A 72 -5.66 -17.62 -33.35
N VAL A 73 -5.23 -16.48 -33.90
CA VAL A 73 -4.08 -16.39 -34.81
C VAL A 73 -3.23 -15.17 -34.48
N ASN A 74 -1.93 -15.35 -34.29
CA ASN A 74 -0.95 -14.26 -34.24
C ASN A 74 0.34 -14.66 -34.96
N GLY A 75 0.63 -14.04 -36.10
CA GLY A 75 1.81 -14.40 -36.89
C GLY A 75 1.78 -15.85 -37.35
N ALA A 76 2.77 -16.64 -36.90
CA ALA A 76 2.89 -18.07 -37.21
C ALA A 76 2.16 -18.98 -36.20
N ASP A 77 1.76 -18.44 -35.05
CA ASP A 77 1.08 -19.18 -34.00
C ASP A 77 -0.43 -19.17 -34.22
N SER A 78 -1.07 -20.32 -34.02
CA SER A 78 -2.52 -20.47 -34.11
C SER A 78 -3.04 -21.52 -33.16
N LEU A 79 -4.24 -21.30 -32.62
CA LEU A 79 -4.95 -22.25 -31.77
C LEU A 79 -6.42 -22.37 -32.20
N ASP A 80 -6.81 -23.58 -32.58
CA ASP A 80 -8.22 -23.93 -32.79
C ASP A 80 -8.89 -24.21 -31.44
N LEU A 81 -10.02 -23.55 -31.20
CA LEU A 81 -10.86 -23.78 -30.04
C LEU A 81 -11.93 -24.83 -30.38
N PRO A 82 -12.45 -25.59 -29.39
CA PRO A 82 -13.56 -26.53 -29.54
C PRO A 82 -14.65 -26.06 -30.50
N SER A 83 -14.95 -26.90 -31.49
CA SER A 83 -15.86 -26.57 -32.59
C SER A 83 -17.33 -26.79 -32.21
N VAL A 84 -18.23 -26.08 -32.90
CA VAL A 84 -19.66 -26.35 -32.88
C VAL A 84 -20.05 -27.02 -34.20
N GLY A 85 -20.46 -28.28 -34.13
CA GLY A 85 -20.80 -29.09 -35.30
C GLY A 85 -22.30 -29.22 -35.52
N ILE A 86 -22.75 -28.93 -36.75
CA ILE A 86 -24.15 -29.06 -37.18
C ILE A 86 -24.26 -30.18 -38.22
N TYR A 87 -24.95 -31.27 -37.86
CA TYR A 87 -24.99 -32.49 -38.68
C TYR A 87 -26.35 -32.70 -39.33
N GLY A 88 -26.35 -32.90 -40.64
CA GLY A 88 -27.53 -33.35 -41.38
C GLY A 88 -28.01 -34.71 -40.87
N ARG A 89 -29.31 -35.01 -41.03
CA ARG A 89 -29.96 -36.19 -40.43
C ARG A 89 -29.22 -37.52 -40.67
N ARG A 90 -28.83 -37.82 -41.91
CA ARG A 90 -28.14 -39.08 -42.24
C ARG A 90 -26.71 -39.08 -41.71
N ARG A 91 -26.03 -37.92 -41.78
CA ARG A 91 -24.68 -37.75 -41.23
C ARG A 91 -24.66 -37.96 -39.73
N TYR A 92 -25.58 -37.35 -38.99
CA TYR A 92 -25.72 -37.52 -37.54
C TYR A 92 -25.87 -39.00 -37.14
N TYR A 93 -26.79 -39.73 -37.76
CA TYR A 93 -26.98 -41.15 -37.45
C TYR A 93 -25.82 -42.05 -37.89
N TYR A 94 -25.03 -41.64 -38.89
CA TYR A 94 -23.83 -42.37 -39.27
C TYR A 94 -22.79 -42.36 -38.14
N TYR A 95 -22.49 -41.19 -37.55
CA TYR A 95 -21.54 -41.10 -36.42
C TYR A 95 -22.05 -41.81 -35.18
N VAL A 96 -23.32 -41.59 -34.80
CA VAL A 96 -23.94 -42.23 -33.63
C VAL A 96 -23.93 -43.76 -33.74
N ARG A 97 -24.22 -44.33 -34.91
CA ARG A 97 -24.31 -45.79 -35.09
C ARG A 97 -22.95 -46.47 -35.16
N ASN A 98 -21.95 -45.79 -35.70
CA ASN A 98 -20.62 -46.37 -35.90
C ASN A 98 -19.71 -46.18 -34.68
N GLY A 99 -20.19 -45.53 -33.61
CA GLY A 99 -19.36 -45.20 -32.45
C GLY A 99 -18.15 -44.34 -32.84
N MET A 100 -18.22 -43.63 -33.96
CA MET A 100 -17.19 -42.68 -34.37
C MET A 100 -17.36 -41.44 -33.49
N GLY A 101 -16.25 -40.96 -32.91
CA GLY A 101 -16.20 -39.64 -32.30
C GLY A 101 -16.60 -38.55 -33.31
N ASN A 102 -16.72 -37.32 -32.85
CA ASN A 102 -17.13 -36.21 -33.73
C ASN A 102 -16.01 -35.85 -34.71
N ILE A 103 -16.32 -35.05 -35.75
CA ILE A 103 -15.36 -34.72 -36.81
C ILE A 103 -14.11 -34.02 -36.26
N SER A 104 -14.26 -33.13 -35.26
CA SER A 104 -13.14 -32.41 -34.64
C SER A 104 -12.69 -32.96 -33.29
N GLY A 105 -13.26 -34.07 -32.82
CA GLY A 105 -12.91 -34.69 -31.54
C GLY A 105 -13.99 -34.64 -30.44
N ASP A 106 -13.61 -35.05 -29.23
CA ASP A 106 -14.55 -35.28 -28.12
C ASP A 106 -15.07 -33.98 -27.47
N ASP A 107 -14.37 -32.87 -27.66
CA ASP A 107 -14.71 -31.53 -27.18
C ASP A 107 -15.68 -30.77 -28.11
N GLU A 108 -16.00 -31.35 -29.28
CA GLU A 108 -16.95 -30.78 -30.24
C GLU A 108 -18.38 -30.74 -29.67
N LYS A 109 -19.02 -29.57 -29.74
CA LYS A 109 -20.43 -29.42 -29.39
C LYS A 109 -21.30 -29.75 -30.60
N VAL A 110 -22.02 -30.87 -30.54
CA VAL A 110 -22.79 -31.39 -31.69
C VAL A 110 -24.28 -31.08 -31.60
N TYR A 111 -24.85 -30.59 -32.70
CA TYR A 111 -26.29 -30.47 -32.91
C TYR A 111 -26.72 -31.21 -34.19
N ARG A 112 -27.87 -31.88 -34.14
CA ARG A 112 -28.56 -32.34 -35.34
C ARG A 112 -29.22 -31.14 -36.02
N ALA A 113 -29.11 -31.02 -37.35
CA ALA A 113 -29.58 -29.86 -38.11
C ALA A 113 -31.07 -29.52 -37.88
N SER A 114 -31.93 -30.52 -37.64
CA SER A 114 -33.36 -30.32 -37.34
C SER A 114 -33.63 -29.82 -35.92
N GLU A 115 -32.65 -29.90 -35.03
CA GLU A 115 -32.74 -29.55 -33.61
C GLU A 115 -31.76 -28.44 -33.23
N LYS A 116 -31.07 -27.84 -34.21
CA LYS A 116 -30.14 -26.74 -33.94
C LYS A 116 -30.92 -25.56 -33.39
N PRO A 117 -30.42 -24.92 -32.32
CA PRO A 117 -31.03 -23.69 -31.84
C PRO A 117 -30.81 -22.57 -32.87
N GLY A 118 -31.69 -21.56 -32.86
CA GLY A 118 -31.52 -20.38 -33.71
C GLY A 118 -30.26 -19.57 -33.37
N SER A 119 -29.81 -19.64 -32.11
CA SER A 119 -28.52 -19.07 -31.68
C SER A 119 -27.85 -19.97 -30.64
N VAL A 120 -26.52 -20.05 -30.68
CA VAL A 120 -25.68 -20.78 -29.73
C VAL A 120 -24.81 -19.78 -28.98
N ALA A 121 -25.01 -19.70 -27.67
CA ALA A 121 -24.04 -19.06 -26.78
C ALA A 121 -22.81 -19.97 -26.65
N TYR A 122 -21.67 -19.45 -27.06
CA TYR A 122 -20.37 -20.11 -27.01
C TYR A 122 -19.49 -19.42 -25.96
N SER A 123 -18.82 -20.22 -25.14
CA SER A 123 -17.79 -19.76 -24.21
C SER A 123 -16.79 -20.88 -24.04
N ASN A 124 -15.52 -20.50 -24.06
CA ASN A 124 -14.42 -21.44 -23.92
C ASN A 124 -13.25 -20.78 -23.19
N LEU A 125 -12.68 -21.52 -22.24
CA LEU A 125 -11.55 -21.11 -21.43
C LEU A 125 -10.31 -21.88 -21.88
N THR A 126 -9.28 -21.19 -22.34
CA THR A 126 -8.01 -21.80 -22.79
C THR A 126 -6.82 -21.23 -22.01
N GLU A 127 -5.74 -21.99 -21.86
CA GLU A 127 -4.52 -21.49 -21.21
C GLU A 127 -3.88 -20.37 -22.05
N TYR A 128 -3.58 -19.25 -21.40
CA TYR A 128 -3.01 -18.08 -22.03
C TYR A 128 -1.52 -18.30 -22.32
N SER A 129 -1.09 -17.94 -23.52
CA SER A 129 0.31 -17.92 -23.95
C SER A 129 0.68 -16.53 -24.44
N ASP A 130 1.95 -16.13 -24.32
CA ASP A 130 2.39 -14.76 -24.64
C ASP A 130 2.07 -14.33 -26.09
N TRP A 131 2.08 -15.26 -27.04
CA TRP A 131 1.69 -14.99 -28.44
C TRP A 131 0.21 -14.60 -28.59
N MET A 132 -0.63 -14.82 -27.57
CA MET A 132 -2.04 -14.44 -27.61
C MET A 132 -2.27 -12.93 -27.42
N ASP A 133 -1.28 -12.17 -26.92
CA ASP A 133 -1.35 -10.69 -26.93
C ASP A 133 -1.23 -10.19 -28.38
N GLY A 134 -2.30 -9.56 -28.89
CA GLY A 134 -2.43 -9.20 -30.30
C GLY A 134 -3.01 -10.29 -31.19
N ALA A 135 -3.43 -11.43 -30.64
CA ALA A 135 -4.07 -12.47 -31.44
C ALA A 135 -5.40 -12.00 -32.02
N THR A 136 -5.64 -12.35 -33.28
CA THR A 136 -6.89 -12.13 -33.97
C THR A 136 -7.75 -13.38 -33.86
N LEU A 137 -8.99 -13.20 -33.40
CA LEU A 137 -10.02 -14.23 -33.42
C LEU A 137 -10.62 -14.31 -34.82
N LYS A 138 -10.37 -15.44 -35.46
CA LYS A 138 -11.02 -15.84 -36.70
C LYS A 138 -12.13 -16.83 -36.40
N PHE A 139 -13.11 -16.86 -37.27
CA PHE A 139 -14.19 -17.82 -37.25
C PHE A 139 -14.13 -18.63 -38.53
N HIS A 140 -13.68 -19.88 -38.40
CA HIS A 140 -13.48 -20.81 -39.48
C HIS A 140 -14.73 -21.70 -39.63
N ARG A 141 -15.19 -21.88 -40.87
CA ARG A 141 -16.26 -22.82 -41.20
C ARG A 141 -15.76 -23.84 -42.20
N SER A 142 -15.99 -25.13 -41.93
CA SER A 142 -15.73 -26.21 -42.89
C SER A 142 -16.98 -27.06 -43.13
N ASP A 143 -17.31 -27.27 -44.40
CA ASP A 143 -18.45 -28.08 -44.84
C ASP A 143 -17.96 -29.47 -45.24
N TRP A 144 -18.50 -30.51 -44.61
CA TRP A 144 -18.04 -31.90 -44.78
C TRP A 144 -19.03 -32.76 -45.57
N GLY A 145 -18.50 -33.52 -46.53
CA GLY A 145 -19.21 -34.48 -47.35
C GLY A 145 -19.32 -35.88 -46.73
N CYS A 146 -19.86 -36.84 -47.49
CA CYS A 146 -20.10 -38.19 -46.97
C CYS A 146 -18.83 -39.02 -46.73
N CYS A 147 -17.70 -38.66 -47.34
CA CYS A 147 -16.44 -39.40 -47.28
C CYS A 147 -15.39 -38.77 -46.35
N HIS A 148 -15.78 -37.85 -45.46
CA HIS A 148 -14.84 -36.96 -44.74
C HIS A 148 -14.03 -36.04 -45.67
N ASP A 149 -14.55 -35.75 -46.86
CA ASP A 149 -13.97 -34.73 -47.74
C ASP A 149 -14.53 -33.36 -47.35
N ILE A 150 -13.64 -32.37 -47.27
CA ILE A 150 -14.01 -30.96 -47.12
C ILE A 150 -14.54 -30.46 -48.48
N LEU A 151 -15.78 -29.98 -48.50
CA LEU A 151 -16.49 -29.49 -49.68
C LEU A 151 -16.33 -27.98 -49.88
N ALA A 152 -16.21 -27.24 -48.78
CA ALA A 152 -16.01 -25.79 -48.78
C ALA A 152 -15.44 -25.34 -47.44
N GLU A 153 -14.65 -24.27 -47.47
CA GLU A 153 -14.10 -23.60 -46.28
C GLU A 153 -14.28 -22.09 -46.39
N TYR A 154 -14.54 -21.46 -45.25
CA TYR A 154 -14.69 -20.02 -45.12
C TYR A 154 -13.99 -19.53 -43.86
N ASP A 155 -13.34 -18.37 -43.95
CA ASP A 155 -12.75 -17.70 -42.80
C ASP A 155 -13.32 -16.29 -42.66
N GLY A 156 -13.77 -15.97 -41.46
CA GLY A 156 -14.20 -14.64 -41.06
C GLY A 156 -13.32 -14.07 -39.97
N ILE A 157 -13.00 -12.77 -40.00
CA ILE A 157 -12.30 -12.10 -38.88
C ILE A 157 -13.35 -11.48 -37.96
N LEU A 158 -13.30 -11.82 -36.66
CA LEU A 158 -14.20 -11.25 -35.65
C LEU A 158 -13.59 -10.00 -35.00
N GLY A 159 -12.37 -10.11 -34.49
CA GLY A 159 -11.67 -9.02 -33.80
C GLY A 159 -10.34 -9.47 -33.22
N SER A 160 -9.63 -8.58 -32.54
CA SER A 160 -8.31 -8.84 -31.96
C SER A 160 -8.30 -8.65 -30.44
N HIS A 161 -7.54 -9.50 -29.74
CA HIS A 161 -7.28 -9.38 -28.31
C HIS A 161 -5.99 -8.60 -28.10
N HIS A 162 -6.03 -7.59 -27.23
CA HIS A 162 -4.84 -6.92 -26.75
C HIS A 162 -4.89 -6.87 -25.24
N GLU A 163 -3.81 -7.31 -24.60
CA GLU A 163 -3.70 -7.19 -23.16
C GLU A 163 -3.62 -5.71 -22.77
N ALA A 164 -4.32 -5.35 -21.68
CA ALA A 164 -4.22 -4.01 -21.13
C ALA A 164 -2.77 -3.76 -20.73
N PHE A 165 -2.13 -2.74 -21.31
CA PHE A 165 -0.73 -2.47 -21.07
C PHE A 165 -0.47 -2.24 -19.58
N PHE A 166 0.36 -3.09 -18.99
CA PHE A 166 0.76 -3.00 -17.60
C PHE A 166 2.27 -2.68 -17.53
N PRO A 167 2.66 -1.47 -17.12
CA PRO A 167 4.07 -1.11 -17.00
C PRO A 167 4.73 -1.83 -15.82
N THR A 168 5.97 -2.27 -15.97
CA THR A 168 6.77 -2.82 -14.87
C THR A 168 6.82 -1.82 -13.72
N LEU A 169 6.43 -2.22 -12.51
CA LEU A 169 6.49 -1.37 -11.33
C LEU A 169 7.84 -1.51 -10.63
N LEU A 170 8.39 -0.40 -10.13
CA LEU A 170 9.73 -0.36 -9.55
C LEU A 170 9.65 -0.18 -8.03
N PHE A 171 9.93 -1.24 -7.29
CA PHE A 171 10.02 -1.18 -5.82
C PHE A 171 11.45 -0.82 -5.41
N VAL A 172 11.60 0.28 -4.69
CA VAL A 172 12.90 0.81 -4.28
C VAL A 172 13.27 0.24 -2.93
N GLN A 173 14.45 -0.39 -2.84
CA GLN A 173 15.00 -0.84 -1.56
C GLN A 173 15.47 0.39 -0.75
N PRO A 174 14.92 0.62 0.45
CA PRO A 174 15.39 1.68 1.34
C PRO A 174 16.83 1.42 1.78
N LYS A 175 17.60 2.49 2.01
CA LYS A 175 18.94 2.36 2.57
C LYS A 175 18.86 1.71 3.95
N ALA A 176 19.64 0.65 4.17
CA ALA A 176 19.70 -0.01 5.46
C ALA A 176 20.19 0.97 6.56
N GLU A 177 19.47 1.03 7.67
CA GLU A 177 19.92 1.71 8.88
C GLU A 177 21.13 0.96 9.45
N ILE A 178 22.21 1.68 9.78
CA ILE A 178 23.37 1.11 10.48
C ILE A 178 22.99 0.80 11.93
N GLU A 179 22.17 1.68 12.53
CA GLU A 179 21.59 1.51 13.86
C GLU A 179 20.17 2.07 13.89
N LYS A 180 19.23 1.34 14.50
CA LYS A 180 17.84 1.81 14.68
C LYS A 180 17.70 2.50 16.03
N THR A 181 18.02 3.78 16.09
CA THR A 181 17.86 4.59 17.31
C THR A 181 16.49 5.24 17.36
N ARG A 182 15.85 5.21 18.53
CA ARG A 182 14.55 5.82 18.81
C ARG A 182 14.59 6.51 20.18
N SER A 183 13.59 7.33 20.48
CA SER A 183 13.50 8.01 21.77
C SER A 183 12.08 8.14 22.27
N LEU A 184 11.88 7.99 23.58
CA LEU A 184 10.66 8.37 24.28
C LEU A 184 10.93 9.62 25.11
N SER A 185 9.95 10.52 25.25
CA SER A 185 10.11 11.73 26.04
C SER A 185 8.83 12.08 26.79
N GLY A 186 9.00 12.78 27.91
CA GLY A 186 7.88 13.24 28.72
C GLY A 186 8.32 14.29 29.74
N SER A 187 7.38 14.65 30.61
CA SER A 187 7.61 15.58 31.72
C SER A 187 6.98 15.03 32.99
N ALA A 188 7.65 15.21 34.12
CA ALA A 188 7.18 14.86 35.45
C ALA A 188 7.20 16.09 36.37
N TYR A 189 6.18 16.21 37.22
CA TYR A 189 5.99 17.36 38.12
C TYR A 189 6.25 16.94 39.56
N ILE A 190 7.52 16.63 39.86
CA ILE A 190 7.90 16.11 41.18
C ILE A 190 7.84 17.26 42.20
N ASP A 191 7.02 17.05 43.22
CA ASP A 191 6.86 17.93 44.36
C ASP A 191 7.99 17.72 45.37
N PHE A 192 8.54 18.82 45.86
CA PHE A 192 9.55 18.83 46.91
C PHE A 192 9.07 19.70 48.07
N PRO A 193 9.36 19.34 49.33
CA PRO A 193 9.20 20.27 50.43
C PRO A 193 9.95 21.58 50.17
N VAL A 194 9.43 22.67 50.73
CA VAL A 194 9.95 24.03 50.50
C VAL A 194 11.45 24.08 50.81
N GLY A 195 12.25 24.57 49.85
CA GLY A 195 13.69 24.71 49.98
C GLY A 195 14.48 23.40 50.00
N GLN A 196 13.84 22.25 49.73
CA GLN A 196 14.49 20.94 49.74
C GLN A 196 14.64 20.33 48.34
N THR A 197 15.57 19.39 48.25
CA THR A 197 15.90 18.63 47.04
C THR A 197 15.70 17.13 47.19
N VAL A 198 15.31 16.66 48.38
CA VAL A 198 15.07 15.23 48.65
C VAL A 198 13.72 14.81 48.06
N ILE A 199 13.71 13.70 47.33
CA ILE A 199 12.48 13.10 46.79
C ILE A 199 11.81 12.26 47.88
N TYR A 200 10.54 12.54 48.13
CA TYR A 200 9.67 11.73 48.95
C TYR A 200 8.61 11.10 48.04
N PRO A 201 8.66 9.79 47.75
CA PRO A 201 7.75 9.15 46.79
C PRO A 201 6.26 9.31 47.14
N ASP A 202 5.92 9.34 48.43
CA ASP A 202 4.53 9.48 48.89
C ASP A 202 4.10 10.95 49.11
N TYR A 203 4.96 11.92 48.77
CA TYR A 203 4.65 13.34 48.93
C TYR A 203 3.78 13.83 47.78
N HIS A 204 2.56 14.29 48.12
CA HIS A 204 1.55 14.75 47.16
C HIS A 204 1.30 13.77 46.01
N ARG A 205 1.73 14.11 44.78
CA ARG A 205 1.51 13.30 43.57
C ARG A 205 2.76 12.59 43.10
N ASN A 206 3.83 12.59 43.88
CA ASN A 206 5.12 12.03 43.46
C ASN A 206 5.04 10.58 43.04
N THR A 207 4.21 9.74 43.67
CA THR A 207 4.04 8.35 43.25
C THR A 207 3.60 8.25 41.79
N ALA A 208 2.65 9.10 41.39
CA ALA A 208 2.15 9.12 40.02
C ALA A 208 3.16 9.76 39.05
N GLU A 209 3.83 10.83 39.45
CA GLU A 209 4.79 11.54 38.60
C GLU A 209 6.09 10.76 38.38
N LEU A 210 6.60 10.08 39.42
CA LEU A 210 7.72 9.12 39.31
C LEU A 210 7.31 7.93 38.45
N GLY A 211 6.10 7.39 38.69
CA GLY A 211 5.55 6.27 37.91
C GLY A 211 5.43 6.55 36.41
N LYS A 212 5.33 7.82 35.97
CA LYS A 212 5.39 8.16 34.53
C LYS A 212 6.78 7.90 33.93
N ILE A 213 7.83 8.32 34.64
CA ILE A 213 9.21 8.10 34.20
C ILE A 213 9.49 6.60 34.21
N ASP A 214 9.16 5.95 35.33
CA ASP A 214 9.39 4.53 35.54
C ASP A 214 8.68 3.70 34.46
N GLY A 215 7.39 3.97 34.23
CA GLY A 215 6.61 3.30 33.20
C GLY A 215 7.15 3.53 31.78
N THR A 216 7.73 4.71 31.51
CA THR A 216 8.36 4.96 30.21
C THR A 216 9.63 4.11 30.06
N ILE A 217 10.46 4.01 31.09
CA ILE A 217 11.66 3.17 31.10
C ILE A 217 11.28 1.68 31.00
N ASP A 218 10.30 1.23 31.79
CA ASP A 218 9.80 -0.15 31.82
C ASP A 218 9.19 -0.59 30.49
N SER A 219 8.62 0.34 29.72
CA SER A 219 8.04 0.05 28.40
C SER A 219 9.07 -0.40 27.36
N VAL A 220 10.36 -0.13 27.58
CA VAL A 220 11.44 -0.48 26.64
C VAL A 220 12.51 -1.37 27.25
N ARG A 221 12.82 -1.27 28.55
CA ARG A 221 13.94 -2.03 29.15
C ARG A 221 13.72 -3.53 29.22
N ASN A 222 12.46 -3.97 29.27
CA ASN A 222 12.10 -5.38 29.38
C ASN A 222 12.04 -6.06 28.01
N ASP A 223 12.23 -5.29 26.94
CA ASP A 223 12.23 -5.78 25.58
C ASP A 223 13.61 -6.29 25.19
N LYS A 224 13.71 -7.59 24.88
CA LYS A 224 14.96 -8.25 24.50
C LYS A 224 15.61 -7.70 23.23
N ASP A 225 14.85 -7.00 22.39
CA ASP A 225 15.35 -6.43 21.14
C ASP A 225 15.87 -5.00 21.32
N ILE A 226 15.75 -4.44 22.53
CA ILE A 226 16.05 -3.05 22.84
C ILE A 226 17.21 -2.93 23.82
N THR A 227 18.05 -1.92 23.62
CA THR A 227 19.07 -1.51 24.57
C THR A 227 18.94 -0.01 24.82
N ILE A 228 18.68 0.39 26.07
CA ILE A 228 18.69 1.80 26.48
C ILE A 228 20.12 2.32 26.38
N THR A 229 20.31 3.43 25.66
CA THR A 229 21.62 4.04 25.44
C THR A 229 21.81 5.34 26.23
N SER A 230 20.73 6.06 26.56
CA SER A 230 20.79 7.26 27.40
C SER A 230 19.45 7.53 28.07
N VAL A 231 19.49 8.05 29.30
CA VAL A 231 18.37 8.65 30.03
C VAL A 231 18.77 10.08 30.37
N TRP A 232 18.25 11.03 29.61
CA TRP A 232 18.49 12.45 29.83
C TRP A 232 17.38 13.04 30.70
N LEU A 233 17.76 13.81 31.71
CA LEU A 233 16.87 14.49 32.65
C LEU A 233 17.19 15.98 32.70
N LYS A 234 16.18 16.86 32.59
CA LYS A 234 16.36 18.30 32.75
C LYS A 234 15.36 18.88 33.73
N GLY A 235 15.83 19.32 34.89
CA GLY A 235 15.00 19.97 35.91
C GLY A 235 14.88 21.48 35.70
N TYR A 236 13.70 22.00 36.02
CA TYR A 236 13.35 23.41 35.89
C TYR A 236 12.87 23.97 37.23
N ALA A 237 13.16 25.24 37.49
CA ALA A 237 12.54 26.01 38.58
C ALA A 237 11.70 27.19 38.03
N SER A 238 10.82 27.71 38.88
CA SER A 238 9.99 28.89 38.57
C SER A 238 10.70 30.19 38.96
N PRO A 239 10.49 31.30 38.23
CA PRO A 239 11.10 32.58 38.53
C PRO A 239 10.37 33.29 39.69
N GLU A 240 10.60 32.82 40.92
CA GLU A 240 9.96 33.36 42.14
C GLU A 240 10.89 33.50 43.34
N SER A 241 12.16 33.22 43.15
CA SER A 241 13.22 33.28 44.16
C SER A 241 14.50 33.76 43.48
N PRO A 242 15.52 34.21 44.24
CA PRO A 242 16.76 34.65 43.64
C PRO A 242 17.34 33.58 42.70
N TYR A 243 17.80 33.99 41.52
CA TYR A 243 18.27 33.11 40.45
C TYR A 243 19.26 32.05 40.95
N ARG A 244 20.18 32.44 41.84
CA ARG A 244 21.15 31.52 42.46
C ARG A 244 20.46 30.39 43.25
N HIS A 245 19.43 30.71 44.02
CA HIS A 245 18.69 29.71 44.80
C HIS A 245 17.91 28.78 43.88
N ASN A 246 17.28 29.34 42.85
CA ASN A 246 16.59 28.59 41.80
C ASN A 246 17.53 27.61 41.07
N LYS A 247 18.76 28.05 40.77
CA LYS A 247 19.81 27.19 40.21
C LYS A 247 20.17 26.04 41.15
N GLU A 248 20.40 26.32 42.44
CA GLU A 248 20.73 25.29 43.44
C GLU A 248 19.59 24.25 43.56
N LEU A 249 18.33 24.70 43.56
CA LEU A 249 17.17 23.81 43.57
C LEU A 249 17.07 22.97 42.29
N ALA A 250 17.20 23.57 41.11
CA ALA A 250 17.09 22.86 39.83
C ALA A 250 18.17 21.77 39.71
N VAL A 251 19.43 22.10 40.05
CA VAL A 251 20.54 21.14 40.05
C VAL A 251 20.29 20.02 41.07
N GLY A 252 20.02 20.36 42.34
CA GLY A 252 19.89 19.37 43.40
C GLY A 252 18.69 18.45 43.23
N ARG A 253 17.55 18.96 42.73
CA ARG A 253 16.35 18.15 42.46
C ARG A 253 16.56 17.19 41.29
N THR A 254 17.24 17.63 40.23
CA THR A 254 17.58 16.76 39.10
C THR A 254 18.57 15.67 39.52
N ALA A 255 19.54 16.01 40.37
CA ALA A 255 20.48 15.04 40.93
C ALA A 255 19.78 13.99 41.81
N ALA A 256 18.83 14.40 42.65
CA ALA A 256 18.04 13.49 43.46
C ALA A 256 17.18 12.54 42.61
N LEU A 257 16.63 13.04 41.49
CA LEU A 257 15.90 12.19 40.54
C LEU A 257 16.82 11.20 39.83
N LYS A 258 18.00 11.63 39.40
CA LYS A 258 19.02 10.73 38.85
C LYS A 258 19.39 9.62 39.83
N GLU A 259 19.57 9.96 41.11
CA GLU A 259 19.85 8.96 42.14
C GLU A 259 18.68 7.99 42.32
N HIS A 260 17.45 8.49 42.40
CA HIS A 260 16.25 7.67 42.52
C HIS A 260 16.12 6.65 41.36
N ILE A 261 16.24 7.12 40.12
CA ILE A 261 16.19 6.28 38.92
C ILE A 261 17.38 5.32 38.88
N GLY A 262 18.58 5.79 39.21
CA GLY A 262 19.79 4.97 39.24
C GLY A 262 19.69 3.80 40.23
N GLN A 263 19.10 4.04 41.40
CA GLN A 263 18.85 3.00 42.41
C GLN A 263 17.78 2.00 41.98
N LEU A 264 16.72 2.45 41.31
CA LEU A 264 15.61 1.58 40.91
C LEU A 264 15.94 0.70 39.69
N PHE A 265 16.66 1.27 38.72
CA PHE A 265 16.91 0.62 37.43
C PHE A 265 18.32 0.03 37.30
N HIS A 266 19.25 0.39 38.20
CA HIS A 266 20.64 -0.10 38.21
C HIS A 266 21.36 0.11 36.87
N PHE A 267 21.17 1.27 36.24
CA PHE A 267 21.87 1.62 35.01
C PHE A 267 23.39 1.69 35.21
N ALA A 268 24.14 1.35 34.17
CA ALA A 268 25.59 1.54 34.16
C ALA A 268 25.95 3.03 34.25
N ASP A 269 27.17 3.30 34.73
CA ASP A 269 27.70 4.66 34.79
C ASP A 269 27.68 5.32 33.40
N GLY A 270 27.23 6.57 33.35
CA GLY A 270 27.14 7.35 32.11
C GLY A 270 25.87 7.15 31.28
N ILE A 271 24.95 6.28 31.69
CA ILE A 271 23.63 6.18 31.02
C ILE A 271 22.72 7.35 31.37
N ILE A 272 22.73 7.80 32.64
CA ILE A 272 21.89 8.92 33.08
C ILE A 272 22.64 10.24 33.00
N ASP A 273 22.18 11.12 32.13
CA ASP A 273 22.67 12.49 31.98
C ASP A 273 21.68 13.50 32.58
N THR A 274 22.22 14.57 33.15
CA THR A 274 21.40 15.61 33.79
C THR A 274 21.75 16.99 33.25
N ASP A 275 20.72 17.77 32.95
CA ASP A 275 20.78 19.20 32.64
C ASP A 275 19.86 19.97 33.59
N TYR A 276 19.96 21.29 33.61
CA TYR A 276 19.10 22.12 34.43
C TYR A 276 18.82 23.48 33.77
N GLU A 277 17.65 24.03 34.08
CA GLU A 277 17.29 25.41 33.76
C GLU A 277 16.88 26.09 35.08
N PRO A 278 17.67 27.07 35.58
CA PRO A 278 17.35 27.74 36.84
C PRO A 278 15.97 28.37 36.84
N GLU A 279 15.56 28.99 35.73
CA GLU A 279 14.25 29.64 35.63
C GLU A 279 13.62 29.39 34.28
N ASN A 280 12.46 28.72 34.27
CA ASN A 280 11.75 28.34 33.06
C ASN A 280 10.99 29.52 32.42
N TRP A 281 11.72 30.53 31.96
CA TRP A 281 11.18 31.71 31.29
C TRP A 281 10.45 31.35 30.00
N ASP A 282 10.95 30.36 29.23
CA ASP A 282 10.27 29.85 28.03
C ASP A 282 8.90 29.24 28.35
N GLY A 283 8.82 28.47 29.44
CA GLY A 283 7.57 27.89 29.94
C GLY A 283 6.60 28.98 30.40
N LEU A 284 7.09 29.99 31.12
CA LEU A 284 6.29 31.14 31.54
C LEU A 284 5.74 31.90 30.32
N ARG A 285 6.59 32.18 29.33
CA ARG A 285 6.21 32.84 28.07
C ARG A 285 5.08 32.11 27.37
N LYS A 286 5.24 30.79 27.14
CA LYS A 286 4.23 29.93 26.49
C LYS A 286 2.91 29.89 27.24
N TYR A 287 2.95 29.92 28.58
CA TYR A 287 1.75 29.99 29.40
C TYR A 287 1.04 31.33 29.23
N VAL A 288 1.77 32.44 29.37
CA VAL A 288 1.21 33.80 29.27
C VAL A 288 0.59 34.04 27.89
N GLU A 289 1.28 33.64 26.82
CA GLU A 289 0.81 33.75 25.43
C GLU A 289 -0.55 33.08 25.19
N LYS A 290 -0.84 31.97 25.89
CA LYS A 290 -2.11 31.24 25.79
C LYS A 290 -3.15 31.65 26.83
N SER A 291 -2.79 32.53 27.76
CA SER A 291 -3.66 32.94 28.85
C SER A 291 -4.47 34.20 28.49
N ASN A 292 -5.55 34.41 29.25
CA ASN A 292 -6.38 35.62 29.17
C ASN A 292 -6.11 36.56 30.36
N ILE A 293 -4.88 36.62 30.86
CA ILE A 293 -4.53 37.55 31.93
C ILE A 293 -4.57 38.99 31.41
N ASP A 294 -4.93 39.93 32.27
CA ASP A 294 -4.79 41.36 31.98
C ASP A 294 -3.31 41.71 31.73
N HIS A 295 -3.05 42.75 30.94
CA HIS A 295 -1.69 43.21 30.60
C HIS A 295 -0.78 42.11 29.99
N ARG A 296 -1.38 41.15 29.28
CA ARG A 296 -0.67 40.00 28.70
C ARG A 296 0.51 40.43 27.82
N ASP A 297 0.29 41.37 26.90
CA ASP A 297 1.30 41.75 25.91
C ASP A 297 2.45 42.52 26.57
N GLU A 298 2.18 43.33 27.60
CA GLU A 298 3.21 44.01 28.39
C GLU A 298 4.02 43.04 29.24
N ILE A 299 3.36 42.04 29.84
CA ILE A 299 4.06 40.97 30.59
C ILE A 299 4.93 40.15 29.64
N LEU A 300 4.45 39.81 28.44
CA LEU A 300 5.26 39.15 27.41
C LEU A 300 6.47 40.00 27.02
N ALA A 301 6.29 41.30 26.81
CA ALA A 301 7.42 42.20 26.50
C ALA A 301 8.45 42.26 27.64
N MET A 302 8.04 42.14 28.90
CA MET A 302 8.98 42.01 30.02
C MET A 302 9.68 40.65 30.03
N ILE A 303 8.96 39.57 29.74
CA ILE A 303 9.54 38.22 29.64
C ILE A 303 10.59 38.15 28.52
N ASP A 304 10.30 38.75 27.36
CA ASP A 304 11.16 38.74 26.17
C ASP A 304 12.30 39.78 26.24
N SER A 305 12.38 40.56 27.31
CA SER A 305 13.43 41.58 27.47
C SER A 305 14.80 40.99 27.87
N ASP A 306 15.86 41.73 27.55
CA ASP A 306 17.25 41.43 27.93
C ASP A 306 17.57 41.73 29.42
N MET A 307 16.54 41.94 30.25
CA MET A 307 16.74 42.17 31.68
C MET A 307 17.27 40.90 32.36
N GLU A 308 18.18 41.08 33.32
CA GLU A 308 18.62 40.01 34.21
C GLU A 308 17.41 39.32 34.88
N PRO A 309 17.44 37.98 35.08
CA PRO A 309 16.28 37.20 35.52
C PRO A 309 15.62 37.74 36.80
N ASP A 310 16.41 38.04 37.84
CA ASP A 310 15.90 38.60 39.10
C ASP A 310 15.27 39.99 38.90
N ALA A 311 15.84 40.82 38.02
CA ALA A 311 15.31 42.14 37.72
C ALA A 311 13.99 42.05 36.94
N LYS A 312 13.87 41.04 36.07
CA LYS A 312 12.67 40.72 35.30
C LYS A 312 11.52 40.29 36.21
N GLU A 313 11.75 39.32 37.10
CA GLU A 313 10.78 38.89 38.13
C GLU A 313 10.31 40.06 38.99
N ALA A 314 11.26 40.83 39.53
CA ALA A 314 10.96 41.96 40.40
C ALA A 314 10.13 43.05 39.70
N LYS A 315 10.42 43.30 38.41
CA LYS A 315 9.67 44.29 37.61
C LYS A 315 8.24 43.83 37.35
N ILE A 316 8.03 42.57 36.96
CA ILE A 316 6.68 42.01 36.74
C ILE A 316 5.89 42.07 38.05
N LYS A 317 6.49 41.62 39.15
CA LYS A 317 5.88 41.58 40.49
C LYS A 317 5.46 42.96 41.02
N ARG A 318 6.30 43.98 40.80
CA ARG A 318 6.01 45.35 41.21
C ARG A 318 4.97 46.03 40.33
N THR A 319 5.04 45.81 39.01
CA THR A 319 4.21 46.52 38.03
C THR A 319 2.81 45.91 37.92
N TYR A 320 2.73 44.58 38.00
CA TYR A 320 1.50 43.80 37.82
C TYR A 320 1.28 42.81 38.99
N PRO A 321 1.05 43.31 40.23
CA PRO A 321 1.00 42.47 41.42
C PRO A 321 -0.18 41.50 41.46
N LYS A 322 -1.28 41.79 40.75
CA LYS A 322 -2.45 40.91 40.67
C LYS A 322 -2.17 39.73 39.74
N GLU A 323 -1.64 40.02 38.57
CA GLU A 323 -1.24 39.06 37.54
C GLU A 323 -0.08 38.21 38.03
N TYR A 324 0.92 38.81 38.70
CA TYR A 324 1.99 38.05 39.34
C TYR A 324 1.45 37.05 40.37
N ARG A 325 0.49 37.43 41.21
CA ARG A 325 -0.15 36.49 42.15
C ARG A 325 -0.90 35.38 41.43
N PHE A 326 -1.58 35.70 40.32
CA PHE A 326 -2.23 34.71 39.48
C PHE A 326 -1.22 33.72 38.89
N LEU A 327 -0.11 34.21 38.33
CA LEU A 327 0.96 33.37 37.78
C LEU A 327 1.62 32.50 38.85
N LEU A 328 1.88 33.06 40.03
CA LEU A 328 2.42 32.34 41.18
C LEU A 328 1.53 31.15 41.60
N GLN A 329 0.21 31.30 41.52
CA GLN A 329 -0.74 30.26 41.91
C GLN A 329 -1.04 29.25 40.79
N ASN A 330 -1.12 29.70 39.54
CA ASN A 330 -1.70 28.91 38.45
C ASN A 330 -0.69 28.54 37.35
N CYS A 331 0.48 29.18 37.30
CA CYS A 331 1.52 28.94 36.29
C CYS A 331 2.79 28.37 36.92
N TYR A 332 3.36 29.05 37.90
CA TYR A 332 4.68 28.74 38.46
C TYR A 332 4.81 27.31 39.00
N PRO A 333 3.79 26.69 39.64
CA PRO A 333 3.85 25.28 40.01
C PRO A 333 4.12 24.35 38.81
N TYR A 334 3.56 24.65 37.63
CA TYR A 334 3.79 23.86 36.40
C TYR A 334 5.15 24.15 35.73
N LEU A 335 5.82 25.24 36.10
CA LEU A 335 7.17 25.52 35.62
C LEU A 335 8.21 24.67 36.35
N ARG A 336 7.89 24.21 37.56
CA ARG A 336 8.71 23.31 38.38
C ARG A 336 8.49 21.86 37.93
N ARG A 337 9.16 21.48 36.85
CA ARG A 337 9.04 20.14 36.27
C ARG A 337 10.41 19.59 35.92
N THR A 338 10.46 18.30 35.64
CA THR A 338 11.61 17.66 35.01
C THR A 338 11.18 17.07 33.67
N ASP A 339 11.82 17.50 32.60
CA ASP A 339 11.66 16.88 31.29
C ASP A 339 12.64 15.70 31.20
N TYR A 340 12.23 14.60 30.58
CA TYR A 340 13.06 13.42 30.41
C TYR A 340 13.02 12.90 28.98
N ARG A 341 14.14 12.32 28.53
CA ARG A 341 14.26 11.63 27.25
C ARG A 341 15.03 10.32 27.42
N ILE A 342 14.43 9.23 26.98
CA ILE A 342 15.04 7.89 26.99
C ILE A 342 15.37 7.54 25.56
N GLU A 343 16.66 7.48 25.25
CA GLU A 343 17.18 7.05 23.95
C GLU A 343 17.54 5.57 24.01
N TYR A 344 17.19 4.84 22.96
CA TYR A 344 17.43 3.40 22.89
C TYR A 344 17.67 2.96 21.46
N ARG A 345 18.42 1.86 21.33
CA ARG A 345 18.67 1.16 20.08
C ARG A 345 17.80 -0.08 20.00
N ILE A 346 17.18 -0.31 18.85
CA ILE A 346 16.55 -1.57 18.49
C ILE A 346 17.54 -2.36 17.63
N ARG A 347 17.77 -3.64 17.93
CA ARG A 347 18.63 -4.46 17.08
C ARG A 347 18.08 -4.59 15.66
N ILE A 348 18.97 -4.80 14.70
CA ILE A 348 18.60 -5.10 13.32
C ILE A 348 18.16 -6.56 13.22
N PHE A 349 17.07 -6.80 12.50
CA PHE A 349 16.55 -8.12 12.16
C PHE A 349 17.02 -8.47 10.75
N TYR A 350 17.69 -9.61 10.60
CA TYR A 350 18.20 -10.07 9.30
C TYR A 350 17.47 -11.32 8.79
N ASP A 351 16.93 -12.12 9.72
CA ASP A 351 16.17 -13.33 9.39
C ASP A 351 14.74 -12.97 8.98
N VAL A 352 14.32 -13.45 7.82
CA VAL A 352 13.04 -13.03 7.22
C VAL A 352 11.83 -13.61 7.97
N GLU A 353 11.94 -14.82 8.54
CA GLU A 353 10.88 -15.39 9.40
C GLU A 353 10.69 -14.56 10.66
N GLU A 354 11.79 -14.12 11.27
CA GLU A 354 11.75 -13.21 12.41
C GLU A 354 11.14 -11.86 12.04
N ILE A 355 11.57 -11.24 10.93
CA ILE A 355 10.99 -9.98 10.45
C ILE A 355 9.48 -10.13 10.25
N ARG A 356 9.01 -11.25 9.67
CA ARG A 356 7.58 -11.51 9.47
C ARG A 356 6.81 -11.55 10.79
N ARG A 357 7.35 -12.19 11.83
CA ARG A 357 6.73 -12.23 13.17
C ARG A 357 6.70 -10.84 13.80
N VAL A 358 7.81 -10.12 13.74
CA VAL A 358 7.90 -8.75 14.29
C VAL A 358 6.96 -7.81 13.54
N MET A 359 6.80 -7.95 12.22
CA MET A 359 5.84 -7.17 11.42
C MET A 359 4.41 -7.38 11.90
N ALA A 360 4.03 -8.62 12.23
CA ALA A 360 2.67 -8.93 12.68
C ALA A 360 2.39 -8.44 14.10
N GLU A 361 3.37 -8.52 15.00
CA GLU A 361 3.18 -8.24 16.42
C GLU A 361 3.57 -6.81 16.83
N GLN A 362 4.70 -6.31 16.29
CA GLN A 362 5.36 -5.07 16.72
C GLN A 362 6.03 -4.34 15.54
N PRO A 363 5.28 -3.97 14.48
CA PRO A 363 5.84 -3.40 13.24
C PRO A 363 6.65 -2.12 13.44
N GLN A 364 6.41 -1.37 14.52
CA GLN A 364 7.15 -0.17 14.89
C GLN A 364 8.64 -0.42 15.18
N LYS A 365 9.04 -1.67 15.41
CA LYS A 365 10.45 -2.07 15.58
C LYS A 365 11.21 -2.22 14.27
N LEU A 366 10.50 -2.34 13.16
CA LEU A 366 11.10 -2.57 11.85
C LEU A 366 11.50 -1.26 11.19
N SER A 367 12.65 -1.29 10.53
CA SER A 367 13.08 -0.31 9.55
C SER A 367 12.39 -0.55 8.21
N GLN A 368 12.37 0.46 7.36
CA GLN A 368 11.83 0.33 6.00
C GLN A 368 12.54 -0.75 5.18
N ASN A 369 13.86 -0.91 5.35
CA ASN A 369 14.62 -1.95 4.66
C ASN A 369 14.19 -3.35 5.10
N GLU A 370 13.91 -3.56 6.39
CA GLU A 370 13.43 -4.86 6.88
C GLU A 370 12.04 -5.20 6.30
N PHE A 371 11.14 -4.22 6.17
CA PHE A 371 9.89 -4.41 5.42
C PHE A 371 10.15 -4.82 3.95
N TYR A 372 11.10 -4.17 3.29
CA TYR A 372 11.46 -4.53 1.91
C TYR A 372 12.06 -5.95 1.79
N LEU A 373 12.84 -6.40 2.78
CA LEU A 373 13.39 -7.75 2.79
C LEU A 373 12.27 -8.81 2.91
N VAL A 374 11.32 -8.63 3.82
CA VAL A 374 10.20 -9.58 3.94
C VAL A 374 9.24 -9.53 2.76
N SER A 375 9.13 -8.41 2.03
CA SER A 375 8.32 -8.35 0.81
C SER A 375 8.83 -9.28 -0.28
N GLN A 376 10.12 -9.63 -0.29
CA GLN A 376 10.70 -10.52 -1.32
C GLN A 376 10.22 -11.96 -1.22
N GLU A 377 9.62 -12.35 -0.09
CA GLU A 377 9.02 -13.70 0.10
C GLU A 377 7.64 -13.84 -0.53
N TYR A 378 7.06 -12.73 -1.01
CA TYR A 378 5.72 -12.70 -1.56
C TYR A 378 5.74 -12.30 -3.03
N GLU A 379 4.89 -12.93 -3.82
CA GLU A 379 4.76 -12.58 -5.24
C GLU A 379 4.12 -11.18 -5.39
N PRO A 380 4.68 -10.28 -6.20
CA PRO A 380 4.09 -8.96 -6.42
C PRO A 380 2.66 -9.02 -6.97
N GLY A 381 1.70 -8.54 -6.18
CA GLY A 381 0.27 -8.54 -6.50
C GLY A 381 -0.59 -9.38 -5.53
N THR A 382 0.02 -10.19 -4.67
CA THR A 382 -0.70 -10.86 -3.59
C THR A 382 -1.12 -9.88 -2.49
N GLN A 383 -2.07 -10.30 -1.65
CA GLN A 383 -2.50 -9.51 -0.50
C GLN A 383 -1.34 -9.33 0.50
N GLU A 384 -0.58 -10.39 0.75
CA GLU A 384 0.56 -10.40 1.67
C GLU A 384 1.65 -9.42 1.24
N PHE A 385 1.98 -9.39 -0.06
CA PHE A 385 2.93 -8.43 -0.61
C PHE A 385 2.44 -6.98 -0.40
N THR A 386 1.14 -6.75 -0.58
CA THR A 386 0.53 -5.43 -0.38
C THR A 386 0.56 -5.01 1.09
N ASP A 387 0.22 -5.93 1.99
CA ASP A 387 0.15 -5.68 3.44
C ASP A 387 1.49 -5.25 4.03
N VAL A 388 2.60 -5.76 3.48
CA VAL A 388 3.96 -5.35 3.86
C VAL A 388 4.15 -3.86 3.62
N PHE A 389 3.87 -3.37 2.41
CA PHE A 389 4.09 -1.96 2.08
C PHE A 389 3.03 -1.03 2.69
N GLU A 390 1.79 -1.50 2.88
CA GLU A 390 0.78 -0.76 3.64
C GLU A 390 1.17 -0.61 5.12
N THR A 391 1.75 -1.66 5.72
CA THR A 391 2.27 -1.57 7.08
C THR A 391 3.49 -0.65 7.15
N ALA A 392 4.41 -0.75 6.19
CA ALA A 392 5.58 0.12 6.13
C ALA A 392 5.18 1.61 6.04
N VAL A 393 4.28 1.99 5.12
CA VAL A 393 3.84 3.39 5.00
C VAL A 393 3.04 3.86 6.21
N ARG A 394 2.36 2.98 6.95
CA ARG A 394 1.73 3.32 8.22
C ARG A 394 2.76 3.64 9.31
N MET A 395 3.90 2.94 9.33
CA MET A 395 5.00 3.22 10.28
C MET A 395 5.81 4.45 9.85
N PHE A 396 5.89 4.73 8.54
CA PHE A 396 6.65 5.83 7.96
C PHE A 396 5.80 6.73 7.04
N PRO A 397 4.75 7.40 7.58
CA PRO A 397 3.69 8.04 6.77
C PRO A 397 4.13 9.24 5.95
N ASN A 398 5.31 9.80 6.23
CA ASN A 398 5.87 10.96 5.53
C ASN A 398 7.18 10.64 4.80
N ASP A 399 7.61 9.37 4.81
CA ASP A 399 8.80 8.96 4.07
C ASP A 399 8.49 8.75 2.58
N SER A 400 9.35 9.27 1.71
CA SER A 400 9.11 9.23 0.26
C SER A 400 9.23 7.83 -0.34
N ILE A 401 10.14 6.98 0.15
CA ILE A 401 10.35 5.62 -0.35
C ILE A 401 9.22 4.71 0.13
N ALA A 402 8.83 4.81 1.40
CA ALA A 402 7.69 4.06 1.93
C ALA A 402 6.40 4.37 1.14
N ASN A 403 6.15 5.65 0.87
CA ASN A 403 5.02 6.08 0.06
C ASN A 403 5.13 5.62 -1.41
N LEU A 404 6.31 5.70 -2.03
CA LEU A 404 6.52 5.20 -3.39
C LEU A 404 6.20 3.70 -3.53
N ASN A 405 6.74 2.88 -2.61
CA ASN A 405 6.51 1.44 -2.66
C ASN A 405 5.04 1.07 -2.39
N ALA A 406 4.39 1.76 -1.44
CA ALA A 406 2.96 1.58 -1.19
C ALA A 406 2.10 2.02 -2.38
N ALA A 407 2.48 3.10 -3.09
CA ALA A 407 1.82 3.51 -4.32
C ALA A 407 1.91 2.43 -5.39
N ASN A 408 3.09 1.84 -5.62
CA ASN A 408 3.26 0.76 -6.59
C ASN A 408 2.45 -0.48 -6.21
N ALA A 409 2.42 -0.87 -4.94
CA ALA A 409 1.55 -1.95 -4.48
C ALA A 409 0.06 -1.66 -4.74
N ALA A 410 -0.39 -0.42 -4.54
CA ALA A 410 -1.75 0.00 -4.82
C ALA A 410 -2.08 0.03 -6.34
N ILE A 411 -1.15 0.53 -7.18
CA ILE A 411 -1.29 0.52 -8.65
C ILE A 411 -1.48 -0.90 -9.15
N ARG A 412 -0.71 -1.86 -8.63
CA ARG A 412 -0.80 -3.28 -9.00
C ARG A 412 -2.20 -3.87 -8.79
N ARG A 413 -2.95 -3.34 -7.84
CA ARG A 413 -4.29 -3.80 -7.45
C ARG A 413 -5.43 -2.94 -7.97
N ASP A 414 -5.12 -1.96 -8.82
CA ASP A 414 -6.08 -0.99 -9.32
C ASP A 414 -6.75 -0.13 -8.25
N ASP A 415 -6.13 -0.03 -7.06
CA ASP A 415 -6.52 0.95 -6.06
C ASP A 415 -5.87 2.31 -6.39
N PHE A 416 -6.40 2.94 -7.44
CA PHE A 416 -5.89 4.22 -7.92
C PHE A 416 -6.05 5.33 -6.88
N THR A 417 -7.06 5.23 -6.00
CA THR A 417 -7.29 6.24 -4.95
C THR A 417 -6.19 6.21 -3.90
N ARG A 418 -5.79 5.01 -3.43
CA ARG A 418 -4.64 4.89 -2.53
C ARG A 418 -3.33 5.25 -3.23
N ALA A 419 -3.15 4.79 -4.46
CA ALA A 419 -1.95 5.09 -5.24
C ALA A 419 -1.70 6.61 -5.36
N GLU A 420 -2.72 7.40 -5.71
CA GLU A 420 -2.61 8.86 -5.82
C GLU A 420 -2.17 9.51 -4.52
N ARG A 421 -2.85 9.18 -3.41
CA ARG A 421 -2.54 9.72 -2.08
C ARG A 421 -1.14 9.37 -1.62
N TYR A 422 -0.64 8.17 -1.92
CA TYR A 422 0.74 7.83 -1.61
C TYR A 422 1.73 8.58 -2.51
N LEU A 423 1.42 8.72 -3.81
CA LEU A 423 2.28 9.48 -4.75
C LEU A 423 2.39 10.97 -4.41
N GLU A 424 1.44 11.57 -3.71
CA GLU A 424 1.56 12.94 -3.18
C GLU A 424 2.77 13.10 -2.24
N LYS A 425 3.12 12.04 -1.51
CA LYS A 425 4.22 12.02 -0.55
C LYS A 425 5.46 11.28 -1.03
N ALA A 426 5.43 10.69 -2.22
CA ALA A 426 6.53 9.91 -2.78
C ALA A 426 7.72 10.76 -3.29
N GLY A 427 7.63 12.08 -3.22
CA GLY A 427 8.68 12.98 -3.71
C GLY A 427 8.83 12.97 -5.24
N THR A 428 10.02 13.36 -5.72
CA THR A 428 10.29 13.66 -7.14
C THR A 428 11.50 12.91 -7.70
N THR A 429 11.86 11.74 -7.14
CA THR A 429 12.92 10.89 -7.71
C THR A 429 12.49 10.33 -9.08
N PRO A 430 13.44 9.85 -9.93
CA PRO A 430 13.08 9.28 -11.23
C PRO A 430 12.06 8.15 -11.12
N GLU A 431 12.18 7.30 -10.10
CA GLU A 431 11.26 6.18 -9.82
C GLU A 431 9.88 6.69 -9.38
N ALA A 432 9.81 7.76 -8.59
CA ALA A 432 8.53 8.37 -8.20
C ALA A 432 7.83 9.07 -9.37
N VAL A 433 8.59 9.70 -10.27
CA VAL A 433 8.04 10.26 -11.52
C VAL A 433 7.54 9.14 -12.43
N TYR A 434 8.31 8.06 -12.57
CA TYR A 434 7.92 6.88 -13.33
C TYR A 434 6.68 6.19 -12.75
N ALA A 435 6.54 6.09 -11.42
CA ALA A 435 5.34 5.53 -10.79
C ALA A 435 4.07 6.35 -11.11
N ARG A 436 4.19 7.68 -11.26
CA ARG A 436 3.08 8.54 -11.74
C ARG A 436 2.74 8.24 -13.20
N ALA A 437 3.74 7.99 -14.05
CA ALA A 437 3.49 7.50 -15.40
C ALA A 437 2.78 6.15 -15.40
N ALA A 438 3.24 5.22 -14.56
CA ALA A 438 2.66 3.89 -14.45
C ALA A 438 1.18 3.96 -14.04
N LEU A 439 0.85 4.78 -13.04
CA LEU A 439 -0.54 5.05 -12.66
C LEU A 439 -1.35 5.62 -13.84
N ALA A 440 -0.82 6.62 -14.56
CA ALA A 440 -1.49 7.22 -15.70
C ALA A 440 -1.78 6.20 -16.81
N ILE A 441 -0.83 5.30 -17.11
CA ILE A 441 -1.03 4.17 -18.04
C ILE A 441 -2.19 3.29 -17.57
N ARG A 442 -2.21 2.90 -16.30
CA ARG A 442 -3.29 2.05 -15.75
C ARG A 442 -4.65 2.75 -15.74
N LYS A 443 -4.68 4.08 -15.64
CA LYS A 443 -5.88 4.91 -15.82
C LYS A 443 -6.21 5.24 -17.29
N LYS A 444 -5.42 4.71 -18.24
CA LYS A 444 -5.52 4.97 -19.69
C LYS A 444 -5.33 6.44 -20.10
N ASP A 445 -4.69 7.25 -19.25
CA ASP A 445 -4.28 8.62 -19.56
C ASP A 445 -2.86 8.61 -20.17
N TYR A 446 -2.78 8.21 -21.44
CA TYR A 446 -1.52 8.01 -22.14
C TYR A 446 -0.77 9.32 -22.44
N GLU A 447 -1.47 10.45 -22.55
CA GLU A 447 -0.85 11.77 -22.72
C GLU A 447 -0.07 12.15 -21.46
N THR A 448 -0.71 12.07 -20.29
CA THR A 448 -0.04 12.32 -19.01
C THR A 448 1.07 11.30 -18.76
N ALA A 449 0.85 10.02 -19.10
CA ALA A 449 1.87 8.99 -18.98
C ALA A 449 3.13 9.34 -19.78
N ARG A 450 3.00 9.67 -21.08
CA ARG A 450 4.14 10.05 -21.94
C ARG A 450 4.94 11.20 -21.33
N ARG A 451 4.27 12.25 -20.86
CA ARG A 451 4.95 13.39 -20.22
C ARG A 451 5.78 12.97 -19.01
N TYR A 452 5.23 12.13 -18.13
CA TYR A 452 5.98 11.66 -16.97
C TYR A 452 7.12 10.71 -17.35
N LEU A 453 6.93 9.84 -18.35
CA LEU A 453 7.99 8.96 -18.83
C LEU A 453 9.14 9.75 -19.46
N GLU A 454 8.85 10.78 -20.25
CA GLU A 454 9.88 11.66 -20.82
C GLU A 454 10.68 12.35 -19.72
N THR A 455 10.01 12.89 -18.69
CA THR A 455 10.70 13.46 -17.52
C THR A 455 11.57 12.41 -16.82
N ALA A 456 11.07 11.21 -16.55
CA ALA A 456 11.85 10.16 -15.91
C ALA A 456 13.04 9.69 -16.76
N LYS A 457 12.87 9.65 -18.09
CA LYS A 457 13.93 9.39 -19.06
C LYS A 457 15.02 10.44 -18.99
N ASP A 458 14.66 11.72 -18.99
CA ASP A 458 15.60 12.83 -18.92
C ASP A 458 16.36 12.87 -17.59
N MET A 459 15.77 12.29 -16.54
CA MET A 459 16.44 12.05 -15.26
C MET A 459 17.33 10.79 -15.24
N GLY A 460 17.43 10.06 -16.36
CA GLY A 460 18.32 8.91 -16.55
C GLY A 460 17.70 7.54 -16.24
N LEU A 461 16.38 7.43 -16.04
CA LEU A 461 15.75 6.13 -15.74
C LEU A 461 15.55 5.29 -17.01
N GLY A 462 16.39 4.27 -17.18
CA GLY A 462 16.34 3.38 -18.36
C GLY A 462 14.98 2.68 -18.56
N GLN A 463 14.29 2.32 -17.48
CA GLN A 463 12.95 1.72 -17.56
C GLN A 463 11.93 2.64 -18.26
N ALA A 464 12.06 3.96 -18.12
CA ALA A 464 11.16 4.90 -18.76
C ALA A 464 11.29 4.86 -20.30
N VAL A 465 12.50 4.64 -20.82
CA VAL A 465 12.76 4.46 -22.27
C VAL A 465 12.03 3.22 -22.78
N ALA A 466 12.18 2.08 -22.09
CA ALA A 466 11.53 0.83 -22.47
C ALA A 466 10.00 0.99 -22.51
N THR A 467 9.41 1.60 -21.49
CA THR A 467 7.97 1.85 -21.41
C THR A 467 7.47 2.83 -22.48
N LEU A 468 8.25 3.86 -22.85
CA LEU A 468 7.90 4.77 -23.96
C LEU A 468 7.86 4.06 -25.31
N ASN A 469 8.83 3.17 -25.55
CA ASN A 469 8.90 2.39 -26.78
C ASN A 469 7.68 1.48 -26.90
N GLU A 470 7.37 0.71 -25.85
CA GLU A 470 6.20 -0.17 -25.85
C GLU A 470 4.89 0.60 -26.03
N LEU A 471 4.72 1.72 -25.34
CA LEU A 471 3.52 2.57 -25.48
C LEU A 471 3.38 3.12 -26.90
N SER A 472 4.50 3.38 -27.59
CA SER A 472 4.51 3.83 -28.99
C SER A 472 4.23 2.70 -29.99
N GLU A 473 4.65 1.47 -29.70
CA GLU A 473 4.32 0.30 -30.51
C GLU A 473 2.84 -0.06 -30.38
N ARG A 474 2.31 -0.03 -29.16
CA ARG A 474 0.88 -0.31 -28.89
C ARG A 474 -0.04 0.76 -29.48
N GLY A 475 0.35 2.03 -29.49
CA GLY A 475 -0.44 3.11 -30.08
C GLY A 475 -0.43 3.20 -31.62
N LYS A 476 0.37 2.36 -32.30
CA LYS A 476 0.40 2.26 -33.78
C LYS A 476 -0.50 1.14 -34.32
N LYS A 477 -0.98 0.25 -33.46
CA LYS A 477 -1.95 -0.81 -33.77
C LYS A 477 -3.35 -0.31 -33.44
#